data_AF-A0A432EMY7-F1
#
_entry.id   AF-A0A432EMY7-F1
#
_cell.length_a   1.000
_cell.length_b   1.000
_cell.length_c   1.000
_cell.angle_alpha   90.00
_cell.angle_beta   90.00
_cell.angle_gamma   90.00
#
_symmetry.space_group_name_H-M   'P 1'
#
loop_
_entity.id
_entity.type
_entity.pdbx_description
1 polymer ?
#
loop_
_entity_poly.entity_id
_entity_poly.type
_entity_poly.pdbx_seq_one_letter_code
_entity_poly.pdbx_strand_id
1 'polypeptide(L)'
;DIATVARQRELTETTVYGHLAQAISAGLLQASEVLDLDKASLLEIESAIESLPEAAENRQMKPVFEALDGAYDYGIIRCVMASICP
;
A
#
# COMPACT_ATOMS: atom_id res chain seq x y z
N ASP A 1 -15.32 -3.66 0.29
CA ASP A 1 -14.32 -2.74 -0.30
C ASP A 1 -13.98 -1.63 0.70
N ILE A 2 -12.89 -0.89 0.45
CA ILE A 2 -12.34 0.13 1.35
C ILE A 2 -13.30 1.32 1.53
N ALA A 3 -13.95 1.77 0.46
CA ALA A 3 -14.94 2.86 0.51
C ALA A 3 -16.14 2.50 1.41
N THR A 4 -16.59 1.24 1.37
CA THR A 4 -17.64 0.73 2.27
C THR A 4 -17.22 0.79 3.73
N VAL A 5 -16.00 0.37 4.07
CA VAL A 5 -15.48 0.43 5.46
C VAL A 5 -15.35 1.87 5.93
N ALA A 6 -14.83 2.75 5.08
CA ALA A 6 -14.71 4.18 5.35
C ALA A 6 -16.08 4.79 5.69
N ARG A 7 -17.10 4.54 4.86
CA ARG A 7 -18.46 5.03 5.08
C ARG A 7 -19.09 4.46 6.36
N GLN A 8 -18.98 3.16 6.60
CA GLN A 8 -19.61 2.51 7.76
C GLN A 8 -19.02 2.97 9.11
N ARG A 9 -17.74 3.36 9.10
CA ARG A 9 -17.02 3.77 10.31
C ARG A 9 -16.84 5.28 10.42
N GLU A 10 -17.45 6.05 9.51
CA GLU A 10 -17.29 7.51 9.44
C GLU A 10 -15.82 7.95 9.36
N LEU A 11 -15.02 7.20 8.60
CA LEU A 11 -13.58 7.45 8.38
C LEU A 11 -13.33 7.90 6.94
N THR A 12 -12.16 8.50 6.69
CA THR A 12 -11.65 8.68 5.33
C THR A 12 -11.01 7.39 4.83
N GLU A 13 -11.00 7.15 3.52
CA GLU A 13 -10.27 6.01 2.94
C GLU A 13 -8.78 6.05 3.31
N THR A 14 -8.16 7.24 3.32
CA THR A 14 -6.79 7.44 3.78
C THR A 14 -6.56 6.93 5.21
N THR A 15 -7.53 7.10 6.11
CA THR A 15 -7.49 6.56 7.48
C THR A 15 -7.60 5.04 7.47
N VAL A 16 -8.47 4.48 6.64
CA VAL A 16 -8.62 3.02 6.50
C VAL A 16 -7.32 2.39 5.98
N TYR A 17 -6.74 2.92 4.90
CA TYR A 17 -5.42 2.49 4.41
C TYR A 17 -4.32 2.63 5.47
N GLY A 18 -4.38 3.65 6.31
CA GLY A 18 -3.47 3.79 7.45
C GLY A 18 -3.58 2.64 8.45
N HIS A 19 -4.79 2.25 8.83
CA HIS A 19 -5.02 1.10 9.71
C HIS A 19 -4.60 -0.22 9.06
N LEU A 20 -4.89 -0.41 7.77
CA LEU A 20 -4.48 -1.61 7.02
C LEU A 20 -2.96 -1.73 6.99
N ALA A 21 -2.24 -0.66 6.64
CA ALA A 21 -0.79 -0.65 6.62
C ALA A 21 -0.18 -1.02 7.99
N GLN A 22 -0.74 -0.50 9.09
CA GLN A 22 -0.30 -0.87 10.44
C GLN A 22 -0.50 -2.36 10.74
N ALA A 23 -1.67 -2.91 10.40
CA ALA A 23 -1.95 -4.32 10.60
C ALA A 23 -1.07 -5.24 9.72
N ILE A 24 -0.81 -4.83 8.48
CA ILE A 24 0.09 -5.53 7.56
C ILE A 24 1.52 -5.56 8.11
N SER A 25 2.05 -4.41 8.53
CA SER A 25 3.39 -4.31 9.11
C SER A 25 3.52 -5.12 10.42
N ALA A 26 2.44 -5.26 11.18
CA ALA A 26 2.38 -6.11 12.36
C ALA A 26 2.23 -7.62 12.05
N GLY A 27 2.16 -8.01 10.76
CA GLY A 27 1.95 -9.40 10.33
C GLY A 27 0.55 -9.95 10.62
N LEU A 28 -0.42 -9.07 10.91
CA LEU A 28 -1.81 -9.46 11.23
C LEU A 28 -2.66 -9.68 9.97
N LEU A 29 -2.25 -9.10 8.84
CA LEU A 29 -2.93 -9.17 7.55
C LEU A 29 -1.88 -9.25 6.42
N GLN A 30 -2.21 -9.92 5.32
CA GLN A 30 -1.40 -9.82 4.10
C GLN A 30 -1.96 -8.74 3.17
N ALA A 31 -1.09 -8.00 2.49
CA ALA A 31 -1.50 -6.97 1.54
C ALA A 31 -2.40 -7.54 0.42
N SER A 32 -2.10 -8.75 -0.06
CA SER A 32 -2.88 -9.49 -1.05
C SER A 32 -4.29 -9.89 -0.61
N GLU A 33 -4.58 -9.91 0.70
CA GLU A 33 -5.90 -10.27 1.23
C GLU A 33 -6.85 -9.07 1.32
N VAL A 34 -6.29 -7.86 1.41
CA VAL A 34 -7.06 -6.63 1.69
C VAL A 34 -7.05 -5.62 0.56
N LEU A 35 -6.08 -5.71 -0.34
CA LEU A 35 -6.02 -4.92 -1.56
C LEU A 35 -6.73 -5.68 -2.68
N ASP A 36 -7.59 -4.99 -3.40
CA ASP A 36 -8.27 -5.52 -4.59
C ASP A 36 -7.33 -5.44 -5.80
N LEU A 37 -6.24 -6.21 -5.74
CA LEU A 37 -5.20 -6.28 -6.76
C LEU A 37 -5.02 -7.72 -7.23
N ASP A 38 -4.74 -7.89 -8.51
CA ASP A 38 -4.23 -9.16 -8.98
C ASP A 38 -2.75 -9.34 -8.60
N LYS A 39 -2.25 -10.56 -8.80
CA LYS A 39 -0.86 -10.90 -8.47
C LYS A 39 0.16 -10.10 -9.30
N ALA A 40 -0.18 -9.74 -10.54
CA ALA A 40 0.74 -9.03 -11.42
C ALA A 40 0.91 -7.57 -10.95
N SER A 41 -0.18 -6.91 -10.60
CA SER A 41 -0.17 -5.57 -10.02
C SER A 41 0.58 -5.53 -8.69
N LEU A 42 0.38 -6.53 -7.82
CA LEU A 42 1.13 -6.59 -6.56
C LEU A 42 2.64 -6.71 -6.81
N LEU A 43 3.05 -7.62 -7.69
CA LEU A 43 4.47 -7.81 -8.06
C LEU A 43 5.07 -6.57 -8.73
N GLU A 44 4.31 -5.85 -9.54
CA GLU A 44 4.74 -4.61 -10.17
C GLU A 44 5.07 -3.54 -9.13
N ILE A 45 4.19 -3.35 -8.14
CA ILE A 45 4.42 -2.38 -7.05
C ILE A 45 5.60 -2.80 -6.18
N GLU A 46 5.70 -4.08 -5.82
CA GLU A 46 6.84 -4.63 -5.06
C GLU A 46 8.16 -4.38 -5.80
N SER A 47 8.21 -4.70 -7.09
CA SER A 47 9.40 -4.48 -7.93
C SER A 47 9.78 -2.99 -8.02
N ALA A 48 8.80 -2.11 -8.13
CA ALA A 48 9.03 -0.66 -8.14
C ALA A 48 9.64 -0.18 -6.81
N ILE A 49 9.13 -0.66 -5.68
CA ILE A 49 9.67 -0.34 -4.34
C ILE A 49 11.11 -0.86 -4.19
N GLU A 50 11.36 -2.12 -4.58
CA GLU A 50 12.70 -2.73 -4.50
C GLU A 50 13.74 -2.03 -5.38
N SER A 51 13.31 -1.47 -6.52
CA SER A 51 14.17 -0.67 -7.40
C SER A 51 14.54 0.71 -6.82
N LEU A 52 13.87 1.13 -5.74
CA LEU A 52 14.03 2.44 -5.09
C LEU A 52 14.40 2.28 -3.60
N PRO A 53 15.61 1.77 -3.28
CA PRO A 53 15.99 1.43 -1.90
C PRO A 53 15.95 2.61 -0.93
N GLU A 54 16.34 3.81 -1.37
CA GLU A 54 16.26 5.03 -0.53
C GLU A 54 14.80 5.42 -0.23
N ALA A 55 13.90 5.23 -1.19
CA ALA A 55 12.48 5.48 -0.98
C ALA A 55 11.86 4.41 -0.06
N ALA A 56 12.26 3.15 -0.20
CA ALA A 56 11.83 2.06 0.67
C ALA A 56 12.26 2.29 2.12
N GLU A 57 13.55 2.60 2.35
CA GLU A 57 14.11 2.87 3.69
C GLU A 57 13.43 4.06 4.37
N ASN A 58 13.20 5.14 3.63
CA ASN A 58 12.57 6.34 4.15
C ASN A 58 11.03 6.34 4.07
N ARG A 59 10.43 5.20 3.66
CA ARG A 59 8.98 5.04 3.43
C ARG A 59 8.36 6.17 2.57
N GLN A 60 9.11 6.62 1.55
CA GLN A 60 8.67 7.66 0.63
C GLN A 60 7.83 7.07 -0.50
N MET A 61 6.53 7.37 -0.49
CA MET A 61 5.61 6.86 -1.50
C MET A 61 5.69 7.63 -2.83
N LYS A 62 6.12 8.90 -2.81
CA LYS A 62 6.12 9.76 -4.02
C LYS A 62 7.02 9.21 -5.14
N PRO A 63 8.28 8.81 -4.88
CA PRO A 63 9.13 8.21 -5.91
C PRO A 63 8.54 6.93 -6.50
N VAL A 64 7.90 6.10 -5.66
CA VAL A 64 7.24 4.85 -6.10
C VAL A 64 6.01 5.17 -6.97
N PHE A 65 5.20 6.15 -6.58
CA PHE A 65 4.06 6.62 -7.36
C PHE A 65 4.49 7.14 -8.74
N GLU A 66 5.58 7.92 -8.79
CA GLU A 66 6.14 8.44 -10.04
C GLU A 66 6.72 7.31 -10.91
N ALA A 67 7.39 6.32 -10.33
CA ALA A 67 7.92 5.15 -11.05
C ALA A 67 6.84 4.24 -11.64
N LEU A 68 5.62 4.28 -11.09
CA LEU A 68 4.44 3.55 -11.56
C LEU A 68 3.54 4.42 -12.45
N ASP A 69 4.02 5.57 -12.91
CA ASP A 69 3.27 6.55 -13.73
C ASP A 69 1.91 6.94 -13.12
N GLY A 70 1.79 6.87 -11.79
CA GLY A 70 0.56 7.14 -11.05
C GLY A 70 -0.56 6.11 -11.24
N ALA A 71 -0.25 4.89 -11.70
CA ALA A 71 -1.23 3.82 -11.91
C ALA A 71 -1.92 3.34 -10.62
N TYR A 72 -1.32 3.58 -9.46
CA TYR A 72 -1.81 3.11 -8.16
C TYR A 72 -1.91 4.26 -7.15
N ASP A 73 -2.98 4.25 -6.36
CA ASP A 73 -3.18 5.24 -5.31
C ASP A 73 -2.14 5.12 -4.18
N TYR A 74 -1.85 6.24 -3.53
CA TYR A 74 -0.96 6.29 -2.36
C TYR A 74 -1.37 5.32 -1.24
N GLY A 75 -2.67 5.06 -1.05
CA GLY A 75 -3.15 4.10 -0.05
C GLY A 75 -2.72 2.67 -0.34
N ILE A 76 -2.74 2.28 -1.62
CA ILE A 76 -2.29 0.98 -2.10
C ILE A 76 -0.78 0.87 -1.92
N ILE A 77 -0.02 1.85 -2.43
CA ILE A 77 1.45 1.89 -2.31
C ILE A 77 1.86 1.78 -0.84
N ARG A 78 1.18 2.52 0.06
CA ARG A 78 1.43 2.45 1.52
C ARG A 78 1.29 1.04 2.07
N CYS A 79 0.24 0.31 1.68
CA CYS A 79 -0.02 -1.03 2.18
C CYS A 79 1.01 -2.04 1.66
N VAL A 80 1.43 -1.91 0.39
CA VAL A 80 2.48 -2.78 -0.17
C VAL A 80 3.84 -2.48 0.49
N MET A 81 4.22 -1.21 0.65
CA MET A 81 5.43 -0.85 1.42
C MET A 81 5.39 -1.38 2.85
N ALA A 82 4.22 -1.40 3.50
CA ALA A 82 4.10 -1.97 4.85
C ALA A 82 4.34 -3.49 4.90
N SER A 83 4.19 -4.20 3.78
CA SER A 83 4.40 -5.66 3.71
C SER A 83 5.85 -6.07 3.50
N ILE A 84 6.65 -5.23 2.82
CA ILE A 84 8.03 -5.58 2.43
C ILE A 84 9.10 -4.65 3.01
N CYS A 85 8.73 -3.49 3.56
CA CYS A 85 9.67 -2.55 4.18
C CYS A 85 9.65 -2.68 5.72
N PRO A 86 10.81 -2.84 6.36
CA PRO A 86 10.96 -3.01 7.81
C PRO A 86 10.54 -1.79 8.62
#